data_AF-A0A2M8ESM6-F1
#
_entry.id   AF-A0A2M8ESM6-F1
#
_cell.length_a   1.000
_cell.length_b   1.000
_cell.length_c   1.000
_cell.angle_alpha   90.00
_cell.angle_beta   90.00
_cell.angle_gamma   90.00
#
_symmetry.space_group_name_H-M   'P 1'
#
loop_
_entity.id
_entity.type
_entity.pdbx_description
1 polymer ?
#
loop_
_entity_poly.entity_id
_entity_poly.type
_entity_poly.pdbx_seq_one_letter_code
_entity_poly.pdbx_strand_id
1 'polypeptide(L)'
;MVSARQIQKVLLRSNKLCLSLTILVLAAALTTPPITRAAVGSPQICAPASTCVVGEFLYDDSYTPIPDAECKLTSKYPNGTEHLTDQIMSKTADGWYSYEFTAPSTTGYYRTQVCCTAGSDYLCVDKSFEVKSSTDATANEVATAVWGYSGRTLTSFGTIASDVWSSSSRSLSSFGNLVSDVWNNTTRTLTGTNLSSGNLATKSDVTNLKTALDENKNLLEKLVNKPIIENILEEVEDKDLSEKIDQTKSVAAQLYINHQFLTSKAGLTVSKWDKLSDRELLDAFIEISEVLGEEGDTSSSSSFLGNLSWLREVWGWSQADDLYDQAKAIKKTVAFIQGRISSYGKSKTLYNEAKSLLVYLRTSEKFLGDSGDEASARTVFGKLKETEQLALALDERIAEVDKYLVEAKKPDPLSFRRKVEDLIKRVLAINKLPRASAV
;
A
#
# COMPACT_ATOMS: atom_id res chain seq x y z
N MET A 1 31.05 -6.31 -19.55
CA MET A 1 29.82 -6.01 -18.78
C MET A 1 29.78 -6.90 -17.55
N VAL A 2 30.35 -6.44 -16.43
CA VAL A 2 30.15 -7.05 -15.12
C VAL A 2 29.09 -6.21 -14.40
N SER A 3 28.01 -6.88 -14.00
CA SER A 3 26.74 -6.29 -13.57
C SER A 3 26.90 -5.40 -12.34
N ALA A 4 26.30 -4.20 -12.40
CA ALA A 4 26.22 -3.20 -11.33
C ALA A 4 25.70 -3.73 -9.97
N ARG A 5 25.12 -4.95 -9.95
CA ARG A 5 24.70 -5.63 -8.72
C ARG A 5 25.86 -6.12 -7.84
N GLN A 6 27.07 -6.33 -8.37
CA GLN A 6 28.22 -6.71 -7.52
C GLN A 6 28.86 -5.53 -6.78
N ILE A 7 28.81 -4.32 -7.33
CA ILE A 7 29.41 -3.13 -6.71
C ILE A 7 28.58 -2.66 -5.49
N GLN A 8 27.24 -2.81 -5.56
CA GLN A 8 26.35 -2.40 -4.47
C GLN A 8 26.44 -3.31 -3.22
N LYS A 9 26.79 -4.60 -3.39
CA LYS A 9 27.01 -5.54 -2.26
C LYS A 9 28.33 -5.29 -1.52
N VAL A 10 29.35 -4.74 -2.19
CA VAL A 10 30.65 -4.44 -1.57
C VAL A 10 30.57 -3.16 -0.73
N LEU A 11 29.84 -2.14 -1.20
CA LEU A 11 29.66 -0.88 -0.47
C LEU A 11 28.85 -1.03 0.83
N LEU A 12 27.83 -1.90 0.86
CA LEU A 12 27.06 -2.16 2.10
C LEU A 12 27.81 -3.01 3.14
N ARG A 13 28.80 -3.82 2.72
CA ARG A 13 29.68 -4.55 3.65
C ARG A 13 30.78 -3.64 4.24
N SER A 14 31.23 -2.63 3.50
CA SER A 14 32.23 -1.67 3.95
C SER A 14 31.73 -0.74 5.07
N ASN A 15 30.47 -0.28 5.01
CA ASN A 15 29.91 0.59 6.06
C ASN A 15 29.67 -0.11 7.40
N LYS A 16 29.32 -1.41 7.41
CA LYS A 16 29.21 -2.17 8.67
C LYS A 16 30.56 -2.47 9.29
N LEU A 17 31.61 -2.66 8.47
CA LEU A 17 32.97 -2.87 8.95
C LEU A 17 33.58 -1.57 9.50
N CYS A 18 33.26 -0.42 8.92
CA CYS A 18 33.76 0.88 9.39
C CYS A 18 33.12 1.29 10.72
N LEU A 19 31.81 1.06 10.89
CA LEU A 19 31.10 1.41 12.12
C LEU A 19 31.54 0.52 13.31
N SER A 20 31.80 -0.77 13.07
CA SER A 20 32.35 -1.66 14.10
C SER A 20 33.82 -1.36 14.40
N LEU A 21 34.62 -0.91 13.44
CA LEU A 21 36.01 -0.50 13.69
C LEU A 21 36.09 0.79 14.52
N THR A 22 35.19 1.76 14.30
CA THR A 22 35.16 2.99 15.12
C THR A 22 34.70 2.74 16.56
N ILE A 23 33.78 1.80 16.79
CA ILE A 23 33.34 1.45 18.15
C ILE A 23 34.42 0.60 18.86
N LEU A 24 35.15 -0.26 18.13
CA LEU A 24 36.26 -1.02 18.70
C LEU A 24 37.49 -0.14 19.03
N VAL A 25 37.75 0.92 18.24
CA VAL A 25 38.84 1.86 18.51
C VAL A 25 38.51 2.80 19.68
N LEU A 26 37.24 3.21 19.87
CA LEU A 26 36.83 3.92 21.10
C LEU A 26 36.83 3.01 22.33
N ALA A 27 36.44 1.74 22.20
CA ALA A 27 36.47 0.80 23.33
C ALA A 27 37.90 0.40 23.73
N ALA A 28 38.80 0.21 22.75
CA ALA A 28 40.20 -0.13 23.02
C ALA A 28 41.00 1.04 23.63
N ALA A 29 40.59 2.29 23.39
CA ALA A 29 41.20 3.47 24.02
C ALA A 29 40.82 3.64 25.51
N LEU A 30 39.76 2.97 25.98
CA LEU A 30 39.37 2.95 27.40
C LEU A 30 39.88 1.72 28.17
N THR A 31 40.49 0.73 27.50
CA THR A 31 40.88 -0.54 28.13
C THR A 31 42.37 -0.87 28.02
N THR A 32 43.22 0.06 27.57
CA THR A 32 44.66 -0.10 27.81
C THR A 32 44.94 0.25 29.27
N PRO A 33 45.37 -0.72 30.12
CA PRO A 33 45.89 -0.35 31.42
C PRO A 33 47.03 0.65 31.21
N PRO A 34 47.12 1.74 31.99
CA PRO A 34 48.27 2.60 31.90
C PRO A 34 49.49 1.71 32.06
N ILE A 35 50.44 1.82 31.14
CA ILE A 35 51.77 1.23 31.31
C ILE A 35 52.27 1.83 32.62
N THR A 36 52.16 1.07 33.71
CA THR A 36 52.73 1.38 35.00
C THR A 36 54.23 1.24 34.85
N ARG A 37 54.81 2.29 34.26
CA ARG A 37 56.19 2.65 34.57
C ARG A 37 56.19 2.80 36.09
N ALA A 38 57.11 2.13 36.77
CA ALA A 38 57.43 2.48 38.14
C ALA A 38 57.85 3.95 38.13
N ALA A 39 56.88 4.82 38.37
CA ALA A 39 57.11 6.23 38.54
C ALA A 39 57.80 6.34 39.89
N VAL A 40 59.03 6.82 39.88
CA VAL A 40 59.51 7.66 40.99
C VAL A 40 58.36 8.61 41.31
N GLY A 41 57.87 8.57 42.56
CA GLY A 41 56.61 9.22 42.96
C GLY A 41 56.45 10.57 42.28
N SER A 42 55.35 10.73 41.53
CA SER A 42 55.08 11.98 40.81
C SER A 42 55.21 13.14 41.80
N PRO A 43 55.93 14.22 41.45
CA PRO A 43 56.04 15.37 42.33
C PRO A 43 54.63 15.88 42.66
N GLN A 44 54.44 16.30 43.90
CA GLN A 44 53.18 16.88 44.33
C GLN A 44 52.84 18.09 43.45
N ILE A 45 51.57 18.22 43.05
CA ILE A 45 51.12 19.34 42.22
C ILE A 45 50.51 20.40 43.12
N CYS A 46 51.02 21.63 43.05
CA CYS A 46 50.45 22.81 43.68
C CYS A 46 49.82 23.71 42.61
N ALA A 47 48.62 24.23 42.84
CA ALA A 47 48.06 25.25 41.97
C ALA A 47 48.74 26.61 42.26
N PRO A 48 49.02 27.45 41.24
CA PRO A 48 49.64 28.75 41.45
C PRO A 48 48.80 29.64 42.39
N ALA A 49 49.45 30.34 43.31
CA ALA A 49 48.82 31.23 44.30
C ALA A 49 47.77 30.56 45.23
N SER A 50 47.76 29.23 45.33
CA SER A 50 46.94 28.50 46.29
C SER A 50 47.78 27.95 47.44
N THR A 51 47.13 27.58 48.55
CA THR A 51 47.75 26.81 49.62
C THR A 51 48.28 25.48 49.06
N CYS A 52 49.51 25.12 49.43
CA CYS A 52 50.13 23.84 49.15
C CYS A 52 50.83 23.31 50.40
N VAL A 53 50.83 22.00 50.59
CA VAL A 53 51.37 21.33 51.79
C VAL A 53 52.40 20.31 51.38
N VAL A 54 53.67 20.54 51.65
CA VAL A 54 54.72 19.53 51.42
C VAL A 54 55.05 18.87 52.75
N GLY A 55 55.12 17.54 52.77
CA GLY A 55 55.43 16.81 53.98
C GLY A 55 56.11 15.47 53.75
N GLU A 56 56.60 14.90 54.85
CA GLU A 56 57.20 13.58 54.90
C GLU A 56 56.89 12.84 56.19
N PHE A 57 56.75 11.52 56.09
CA PHE A 57 56.70 10.63 57.26
C PHE A 57 58.10 10.22 57.72
N LEU A 58 58.33 10.25 59.03
CA LEU A 58 59.56 9.80 59.66
C LEU A 58 59.31 8.60 60.58
N TYR A 59 59.96 7.48 60.26
CA TYR A 59 59.90 6.22 61.01
C TYR A 59 61.32 5.73 61.35
N ASP A 60 61.45 4.96 62.42
CA ASP A 60 62.67 4.19 62.70
C ASP A 60 62.76 2.92 61.84
N ASP A 61 63.87 2.17 61.94
CA ASP A 61 64.09 0.92 61.20
C ASP A 61 63.10 -0.20 61.56
N SER A 62 62.31 -0.02 62.62
CA SER A 62 61.22 -0.91 63.04
C SER A 62 59.84 -0.40 62.63
N TYR A 63 59.77 0.63 61.76
CA TYR A 63 58.55 1.30 61.31
C TYR A 63 57.74 1.98 62.43
N THR A 64 58.39 2.34 63.54
CA THR A 64 57.79 3.13 64.64
C THR A 64 57.90 4.61 64.31
N PRO A 65 56.81 5.41 64.41
CA PRO A 65 56.86 6.83 64.11
C PRO A 65 57.77 7.56 65.09
N ILE A 66 58.54 8.53 64.58
CA ILE A 66 59.42 9.39 65.39
C ILE A 66 58.76 10.78 65.50
N PRO A 67 57.99 11.07 66.57
CA PRO A 67 57.23 12.33 66.71
C PRO A 67 58.06 13.49 67.28
N ASP A 68 59.31 13.25 67.70
CA ASP A 68 60.16 14.22 68.39
C ASP A 68 61.43 14.63 67.61
N ALA A 69 61.42 14.46 66.29
CA ALA A 69 62.46 14.98 65.42
C ALA A 69 62.26 16.47 65.11
N GLU A 70 63.35 17.16 64.75
CA GLU A 70 63.29 18.48 64.15
C GLU A 70 63.48 18.36 62.64
N CYS A 71 62.41 18.56 61.86
CA CYS A 71 62.45 18.57 60.40
C CYS A 71 62.37 19.98 59.83
N LYS A 72 63.22 20.27 58.83
CA LYS A 72 63.27 21.53 58.10
C LYS A 72 63.09 21.33 56.61
N LEU A 73 62.34 22.23 55.97
CA LEU A 73 62.11 22.27 54.54
C LEU A 73 62.93 23.38 53.88
N THR A 74 63.69 23.02 52.85
CA THR A 74 64.39 23.99 51.98
C THR A 74 64.00 23.74 50.52
N SER A 75 63.56 24.78 49.83
CA SER A 75 63.12 24.71 48.43
C SER A 75 63.75 25.81 47.57
N LYS A 76 63.92 25.53 46.28
CA LYS A 76 64.43 26.47 45.28
C LYS A 76 63.44 26.62 44.12
N TYR A 77 63.37 27.82 43.57
CA TYR A 77 62.63 28.09 42.35
C TYR A 77 63.18 27.24 41.17
N PRO A 78 62.40 27.08 40.08
CA PRO A 78 62.85 26.33 38.90
C PRO A 78 64.15 26.86 38.27
N ASN A 79 64.42 28.17 38.41
CA ASN A 79 65.66 28.82 37.97
C ASN A 79 66.86 28.61 38.93
N GLY A 80 66.65 27.97 40.09
CA GLY A 80 67.66 27.70 41.11
C GLY A 80 67.86 28.78 42.18
N THR A 81 67.10 29.88 42.17
CA THR A 81 67.13 30.87 43.25
C THR A 81 66.40 30.35 44.50
N GLU A 82 66.74 30.91 45.67
CA GLU A 82 66.13 30.51 46.96
C GLU A 82 64.62 30.79 46.96
N HIS A 83 63.82 29.83 47.46
CA HIS A 83 62.38 29.99 47.66
C HIS A 83 62.01 29.91 49.15
N LEU A 84 62.19 28.74 49.77
CA LEU A 84 62.05 28.55 51.21
C LEU A 84 63.39 28.06 51.77
N THR A 85 63.82 28.60 52.90
CA THR A 85 65.12 28.25 53.50
C THR A 85 64.91 27.85 54.95
N ASP A 86 65.30 26.61 55.28
CA ASP A 86 65.34 26.03 56.63
C ASP A 86 64.05 26.22 57.44
N GLN A 87 62.90 26.09 56.78
CA GLN A 87 61.59 26.28 57.39
C GLN A 87 61.25 25.12 58.31
N ILE A 88 60.99 25.40 59.60
CA ILE A 88 60.61 24.38 60.58
C ILE A 88 59.23 23.80 60.20
N MET A 89 59.16 22.47 60.11
CA MET A 89 57.94 21.75 59.76
C MET A 89 57.07 21.48 61.00
N SER A 90 55.76 21.50 60.81
CA SER A 90 54.78 21.11 61.83
C SER A 90 54.75 19.59 61.96
N LYS A 91 54.69 19.08 63.20
CA LYS A 91 54.77 17.65 63.52
C LYS A 91 53.48 17.12 64.12
N THR A 92 53.13 15.87 63.78
CA THR A 92 52.00 15.14 64.35
C THR A 92 52.45 13.82 64.99
N ALA A 93 51.62 13.27 65.89
CA ALA A 93 51.98 12.10 66.70
C ALA A 93 52.18 10.80 65.91
N ASP A 94 51.72 10.75 64.66
CA ASP A 94 51.86 9.64 63.71
C ASP A 94 53.17 9.71 62.89
N GLY A 95 54.07 10.64 63.22
CA GLY A 95 55.37 10.79 62.55
C GLY A 95 55.31 11.59 61.25
N TRP A 96 54.18 12.23 60.93
CA TRP A 96 54.07 13.13 59.78
C TRP A 96 54.60 14.54 60.10
N TYR A 97 55.47 15.03 59.23
CA TYR A 97 56.01 16.39 59.27
C TYR A 97 55.56 17.13 58.01
N SER A 98 54.96 18.30 58.15
CA SER A 98 54.50 19.09 57.00
C SER A 98 54.74 20.58 57.14
N TYR A 99 54.88 21.25 56.01
CA TYR A 99 54.94 22.70 55.92
C TYR A 99 53.91 23.18 54.90
N GLU A 100 53.00 24.03 55.36
CA GLU A 100 51.99 24.68 54.54
C GLU A 100 52.50 26.05 54.09
N PHE A 101 52.40 26.32 52.78
CA PHE A 101 52.79 27.59 52.19
C PHE A 101 51.87 27.97 51.03
N THR A 102 51.88 29.23 50.63
CA THR A 102 51.21 29.66 49.39
C THR A 102 52.14 29.41 48.21
N ALA A 103 51.74 28.56 47.28
CA ALA A 103 52.54 28.23 46.11
C ALA A 103 52.77 29.49 45.23
N PRO A 104 54.00 29.72 44.74
CA PRO A 104 54.28 30.90 43.91
C PRO A 104 53.47 30.90 42.60
N SER A 105 53.30 32.07 41.98
CA SER A 105 52.72 32.17 40.64
C SER A 105 53.65 31.60 39.54
N THR A 106 54.95 31.49 39.83
CA THR A 106 55.95 30.96 38.90
C THR A 106 55.72 29.46 38.72
N THR A 107 55.26 29.06 37.54
CA THR A 107 55.05 27.64 37.21
C THR A 107 56.37 26.91 36.98
N GLY A 108 56.43 25.63 37.33
CA GLY A 108 57.59 24.77 37.06
C GLY A 108 57.92 23.83 38.21
N TYR A 109 59.07 23.16 38.10
CA TYR A 109 59.54 22.17 39.05
C TYR A 109 60.38 22.81 40.15
N TYR A 110 59.93 22.68 41.40
CA TYR A 110 60.56 23.22 42.60
C TYR A 110 61.35 22.13 43.29
N ARG A 111 62.68 22.25 43.23
CA ARG A 111 63.59 21.33 43.92
C ARG A 111 63.50 21.57 45.40
N THR A 112 63.08 20.56 46.15
CA THR A 112 62.75 20.70 47.57
C THR A 112 63.31 19.54 48.37
N GLN A 113 63.92 19.84 49.50
CA GLN A 113 64.52 18.86 50.40
C GLN A 113 63.93 19.03 51.80
N VAL A 114 63.58 17.91 52.42
CA VAL A 114 63.23 17.83 53.84
C VAL A 114 64.39 17.18 54.57
N CYS A 115 64.95 17.85 55.57
CA CYS A 115 66.02 17.32 56.41
C CYS A 115 65.55 17.24 57.86
N CYS A 116 65.69 16.07 58.48
CA CYS A 116 65.24 15.78 59.84
C CYS A 116 66.41 15.35 60.72
N THR A 117 66.44 15.86 61.96
CA THR A 117 67.35 15.44 63.01
C THR A 117 66.56 14.76 64.12
N ALA A 118 66.88 13.50 64.43
CA ALA A 118 66.29 12.73 65.53
C ALA A 118 67.42 12.24 66.45
N GLY A 119 67.63 12.91 67.58
CA GLY A 119 68.75 12.60 68.46
C GLY A 119 70.11 12.87 67.79
N SER A 120 70.91 11.82 67.58
CA SER A 120 72.18 11.89 66.83
C SER A 120 72.03 11.64 65.32
N ASP A 121 70.86 11.20 64.88
CA ASP A 121 70.63 10.75 63.51
C ASP A 121 70.13 11.90 62.64
N TYR A 122 70.58 11.91 61.38
CA TYR A 122 70.27 12.95 60.40
C TYR A 122 69.91 12.34 59.05
N LEU A 123 68.77 12.73 58.50
CA LEU A 123 68.25 12.24 57.23
C LEU A 123 67.77 13.42 56.37
N CYS A 124 68.10 13.40 55.07
CA CYS A 124 67.50 14.31 54.10
C CYS A 124 66.87 13.54 52.94
N VAL A 125 65.66 13.94 52.55
CA VAL A 125 64.90 13.34 51.45
C VAL A 125 64.43 14.39 50.44
N ASP A 126 64.37 14.01 49.18
CA ASP A 126 63.82 14.84 48.11
C ASP A 126 62.28 14.82 48.16
N LYS A 127 61.69 16.01 48.22
CA LYS A 127 60.23 16.25 48.23
C LYS A 127 59.85 17.34 47.24
N SER A 128 60.54 17.35 46.10
CA SER A 128 60.27 18.27 45.01
C SER A 128 58.80 18.26 44.58
N PHE A 129 58.26 19.44 44.28
CA PHE A 129 56.88 19.65 43.87
C PHE A 129 56.81 20.43 42.54
N GLU A 130 55.68 20.38 41.85
CA GLU A 130 55.46 21.10 40.59
C GLU A 130 54.32 22.10 40.76
N VAL A 131 54.56 23.37 40.39
CA VAL A 131 53.50 24.38 40.30
C VAL A 131 52.99 24.43 38.87
N LYS A 132 51.72 24.08 38.67
CA LYS A 132 51.04 24.20 37.36
C LYS A 132 49.56 24.47 37.52
N SER A 133 48.99 25.21 36.56
CA SER A 133 47.55 25.50 36.54
C SER A 133 46.77 24.21 36.27
N SER A 134 45.88 23.85 37.19
CA SER A 134 44.91 22.76 36.98
C SER A 134 43.77 23.28 36.09
N THR A 135 43.89 23.12 34.77
CA THR A 135 42.78 23.45 33.85
C THR A 135 41.91 22.22 33.64
N ASP A 136 41.04 21.92 34.61
CA ASP A 136 39.87 21.12 34.33
C ASP A 136 38.84 22.05 33.68
N ALA A 137 38.69 21.96 32.36
CA ALA A 137 37.68 22.74 31.64
C ALA A 137 36.30 22.40 32.20
N THR A 138 35.59 23.41 32.68
CA THR A 138 34.25 23.24 33.24
C THR A 138 33.24 22.94 32.12
N ALA A 139 32.16 22.24 32.46
CA ALA A 139 31.07 21.96 31.51
C ALA A 139 30.51 23.25 30.87
N ASN A 140 30.56 24.38 31.59
CA ASN A 140 30.07 25.67 31.12
C ASN A 140 31.00 26.32 30.09
N GLU A 141 32.31 26.19 30.26
CA GLU A 141 33.31 26.66 29.29
C GLU A 141 33.21 25.86 27.98
N VAL A 142 33.02 24.55 28.08
CA VAL A 142 32.78 23.68 26.92
C VAL A 142 31.48 24.07 26.21
N ALA A 143 30.38 24.26 26.94
CA ALA A 143 29.11 24.66 26.36
C ALA A 143 29.21 26.02 25.63
N THR A 144 29.88 27.00 26.25
CA THR A 144 30.08 28.33 25.65
C THR A 144 30.90 28.24 24.36
N ALA A 145 31.96 27.43 24.35
CA ALA A 145 32.77 27.20 23.16
C ALA A 145 31.98 26.54 22.03
N VAL A 146 31.12 25.55 22.34
CA VAL A 146 30.27 24.87 21.35
C VAL A 146 29.23 25.81 20.75
N TRP A 147 28.55 26.61 21.58
CA TRP A 147 27.53 27.56 21.11
C TRP A 147 28.13 28.77 20.38
N GLY A 148 29.34 29.17 20.74
CA GLY A 148 30.07 30.26 20.08
C GLY A 148 30.71 29.87 18.74
N TYR A 149 30.82 28.58 18.42
CA TYR A 149 31.52 28.10 17.22
C TYR A 149 30.89 28.63 15.92
N SER A 150 31.65 29.37 15.13
CA SER A 150 31.18 30.07 13.92
C SER A 150 30.88 29.13 12.74
N GLY A 151 31.39 27.90 12.75
CA GLY A 151 31.13 26.89 11.73
C GLY A 151 29.83 26.09 11.95
N ARG A 152 29.02 26.44 12.95
CA ARG A 152 27.75 25.76 13.21
C ARG A 152 26.71 26.13 12.14
N THR A 153 26.07 25.13 11.56
CA THR A 153 25.05 25.31 10.51
C THR A 153 23.63 25.47 11.04
N LEU A 154 23.40 25.24 12.33
CA LEU A 154 22.09 25.38 12.98
C LEU A 154 22.16 26.48 14.04
N THR A 155 21.85 27.71 13.64
CA THR A 155 21.89 28.89 14.52
C THR A 155 20.53 29.27 15.11
N SER A 156 19.40 28.88 14.49
CA SER A 156 18.04 29.00 15.07
C SER A 156 16.98 28.21 14.27
N PHE A 157 15.80 27.98 14.86
CA PHE A 157 14.65 27.37 14.17
C PHE A 157 14.05 28.24 13.04
N GLY A 158 14.34 29.54 12.99
CA GLY A 158 13.72 30.47 12.05
C GLY A 158 14.18 30.30 10.60
N THR A 159 15.42 29.85 10.39
CA THR A 159 15.97 29.63 9.04
C THR A 159 15.68 28.23 8.52
N ILE A 160 15.44 27.23 9.39
CA ILE A 160 15.13 25.85 8.98
C ILE A 160 13.96 25.79 8.00
N ALA A 161 12.88 26.54 8.24
CA ALA A 161 11.73 26.54 7.34
C ALA A 161 12.10 27.09 5.94
N SER A 162 12.89 28.17 5.90
CA SER A 162 13.39 28.76 4.65
C SER A 162 14.37 27.83 3.94
N ASP A 163 15.32 27.26 4.67
CA ASP A 163 16.35 26.35 4.14
C ASP A 163 15.71 25.07 3.57
N VAL A 164 14.70 24.52 4.25
CA VAL A 164 13.90 23.39 3.76
C VAL A 164 13.11 23.75 2.49
N TRP A 165 12.51 24.94 2.43
CA TRP A 165 11.71 25.36 1.27
C TRP A 165 12.56 25.75 0.06
N SER A 166 13.76 26.25 0.29
CA SER A 166 14.76 26.54 -0.75
C SER A 166 15.49 25.30 -1.27
N SER A 167 15.28 24.13 -0.67
CA SER A 167 15.89 22.88 -1.12
C SER A 167 15.27 22.42 -2.45
N SER A 168 16.07 22.47 -3.51
CA SER A 168 15.71 22.13 -4.90
C SER A 168 15.34 20.66 -5.14
N SER A 169 15.46 19.81 -4.12
CA SER A 169 15.13 18.37 -4.16
C SER A 169 13.65 18.06 -3.83
N ARG A 170 12.81 19.08 -3.66
CA ARG A 170 11.37 18.93 -3.37
C ARG A 170 10.53 19.41 -4.56
N SER A 171 9.68 18.53 -5.08
CA SER A 171 8.69 18.77 -6.14
C SER A 171 7.56 19.75 -5.79
N LEU A 172 7.80 20.74 -4.93
CA LEU A 172 6.80 21.73 -4.49
C LEU A 172 6.89 23.05 -5.27
N SER A 173 8.03 23.36 -5.91
CA SER A 173 8.16 24.49 -6.85
C SER A 173 7.68 24.16 -8.27
N SER A 174 7.46 22.88 -8.58
CA SER A 174 6.96 22.42 -9.89
C SER A 174 5.45 22.58 -10.09
N PHE A 175 4.70 23.12 -9.12
CA PHE A 175 3.26 23.37 -9.28
C PHE A 175 2.94 24.60 -10.14
N GLY A 176 3.88 25.53 -10.32
CA GLY A 176 3.63 26.78 -11.07
C GLY A 176 3.26 26.56 -12.53
N ASN A 177 3.75 25.48 -13.15
CA ASN A 177 3.41 25.11 -14.52
C ASN A 177 2.30 24.06 -14.61
N LEU A 178 1.83 23.50 -13.50
CA LEU A 178 0.93 22.34 -13.52
C LEU A 178 -0.41 22.65 -14.17
N VAL A 179 -0.89 23.89 -14.03
CA VAL A 179 -2.09 24.39 -14.74
C VAL A 179 -1.81 24.60 -16.23
N SER A 180 -0.60 25.01 -16.61
CA SER A 180 -0.19 25.10 -18.02
C SER A 180 -0.02 23.71 -18.65
N ASP A 181 0.61 22.77 -17.96
CA ASP A 181 0.86 21.39 -18.39
C ASP A 181 -0.46 20.60 -18.50
N VAL A 182 -1.23 20.62 -17.40
CA VAL A 182 -2.63 21.07 -17.37
C VAL A 182 -3.26 21.23 -18.74
N TRP A 183 -3.45 22.48 -19.14
CA TRP A 183 -4.14 22.97 -20.34
C TRP A 183 -3.45 22.69 -21.70
N ASN A 184 -2.14 22.44 -21.71
CA ASN A 184 -1.39 22.09 -22.93
C ASN A 184 -1.46 20.60 -23.28
N ASN A 185 -2.00 19.75 -22.38
CA ASN A 185 -2.22 18.35 -22.70
C ASN A 185 -3.29 18.18 -23.82
N THR A 186 -2.86 17.66 -24.96
CA THR A 186 -3.69 17.39 -26.15
C THR A 186 -4.84 16.42 -25.88
N THR A 187 -4.68 15.51 -24.92
CA THR A 187 -5.69 14.48 -24.62
C THR A 187 -6.02 14.48 -23.14
N ARG A 188 -7.29 14.71 -22.81
CA ARG A 188 -7.79 14.73 -21.43
C ARG A 188 -8.84 13.65 -21.24
N THR A 189 -8.66 12.83 -20.21
CA THR A 189 -9.70 11.92 -19.74
C THR A 189 -10.47 12.61 -18.62
N LEU A 190 -11.72 13.00 -18.89
CA LEU A 190 -12.62 13.53 -17.87
C LEU A 190 -13.26 12.35 -17.12
N THR A 191 -13.09 12.30 -15.81
CA THR A 191 -13.69 11.26 -14.94
C THR A 191 -15.10 11.62 -14.45
N GLY A 192 -15.59 12.82 -14.76
CA GLY A 192 -16.93 13.29 -14.40
C GLY A 192 -17.48 14.31 -15.39
N THR A 193 -18.81 14.44 -15.44
CA THR A 193 -19.56 15.26 -16.42
C THR A 193 -20.16 16.54 -15.83
N ASN A 194 -19.84 16.86 -14.57
CA ASN A 194 -20.42 18.00 -13.86
C ASN A 194 -19.89 19.33 -14.42
N LEU A 195 -20.72 20.04 -15.17
CA LEU A 195 -20.47 21.41 -15.64
C LEU A 195 -21.29 22.39 -14.81
N SER A 196 -20.77 23.61 -14.61
CA SER A 196 -21.52 24.71 -14.00
C SER A 196 -22.68 25.21 -14.88
N SER A 197 -22.67 24.88 -16.18
CA SER A 197 -23.80 25.03 -17.11
C SER A 197 -23.62 24.12 -18.34
N GLY A 198 -24.72 23.57 -18.86
CA GLY A 198 -24.73 22.69 -20.04
C GLY A 198 -24.46 21.20 -19.74
N ASN A 199 -24.53 20.37 -20.77
CA ASN A 199 -24.32 18.91 -20.69
C ASN A 199 -23.25 18.48 -21.69
N LEU A 200 -22.32 17.62 -21.27
CA LEU A 200 -21.44 16.91 -22.21
C LEU A 200 -22.24 15.80 -22.90
N ALA A 201 -22.19 15.75 -24.23
CA ALA A 201 -22.71 14.61 -24.97
C ALA A 201 -21.93 13.35 -24.56
N THR A 202 -22.65 12.37 -24.01
CA THR A 202 -22.06 11.10 -23.61
C THR A 202 -21.92 10.17 -24.81
N LYS A 203 -21.13 9.09 -24.67
CA LYS A 203 -21.07 8.03 -25.68
C LYS A 203 -22.47 7.48 -26.00
N SER A 204 -23.35 7.38 -25.00
CA SER A 204 -24.73 6.93 -25.18
C SER A 204 -25.53 7.88 -26.06
N ASP A 205 -25.41 9.20 -25.84
CA ASP A 205 -26.14 10.19 -26.64
C ASP A 205 -25.74 10.13 -28.11
N VAL A 206 -24.44 9.98 -28.38
CA VAL A 206 -23.90 9.83 -29.73
C VAL A 206 -24.35 8.52 -30.38
N THR A 207 -24.37 7.41 -29.63
CA THR A 207 -24.88 6.13 -30.14
C THR A 207 -26.37 6.21 -30.47
N ASN A 208 -27.18 6.83 -29.60
CA ASN A 208 -28.62 6.99 -29.83
C ASN A 208 -28.91 7.84 -31.07
N LEU A 209 -28.17 8.95 -31.26
CA LEU A 209 -28.25 9.77 -32.47
C LEU A 209 -27.87 8.99 -33.74
N LYS A 210 -26.83 8.16 -33.66
CA LYS A 210 -26.41 7.32 -34.78
C LYS A 210 -27.49 6.30 -35.15
N THR A 211 -28.07 5.63 -34.16
CA THR A 211 -29.17 4.69 -34.38
C THR A 211 -30.37 5.36 -35.03
N ALA A 212 -30.81 6.51 -34.52
CA ALA A 212 -31.94 7.24 -35.10
C ALA A 212 -31.67 7.71 -36.55
N LEU A 213 -30.42 8.08 -36.85
CA LEU A 213 -30.01 8.46 -38.20
C LEU A 213 -30.02 7.25 -39.16
N ASP A 214 -29.49 6.11 -38.71
CA ASP A 214 -29.48 4.87 -39.49
C ASP A 214 -30.91 4.35 -39.75
N GLU A 215 -31.81 4.46 -38.76
CA GLU A 215 -33.24 4.15 -38.91
C GLU A 215 -33.91 5.04 -39.96
N ASN A 216 -33.70 6.35 -39.88
CA ASN A 216 -34.27 7.30 -40.87
C ASN A 216 -33.72 7.04 -42.28
N LYS A 217 -32.42 6.74 -42.40
CA LYS A 217 -31.81 6.40 -43.68
C LYS A 217 -32.42 5.12 -44.26
N ASN A 218 -32.60 4.08 -43.44
CA ASN A 218 -33.25 2.83 -43.85
C ASN A 218 -34.71 3.03 -44.24
N LEU A 219 -35.46 3.90 -43.54
CA LEU A 219 -36.83 4.24 -43.91
C LEU A 219 -36.89 4.96 -45.26
N LEU A 220 -35.96 5.89 -45.52
CA LEU A 220 -35.86 6.58 -46.79
C LEU A 220 -35.48 5.62 -47.93
N GLU A 221 -34.52 4.74 -47.71
CA GLU A 221 -34.14 3.70 -48.69
C GLU A 221 -35.32 2.76 -48.99
N LYS A 222 -36.09 2.35 -47.97
CA LYS A 222 -37.31 1.53 -48.15
C LYS A 222 -38.46 2.26 -48.85
N LEU A 223 -38.53 3.60 -48.76
CA LEU A 223 -39.53 4.39 -49.49
C LEU A 223 -39.13 4.61 -50.95
N VAL A 224 -37.84 4.74 -51.23
CA VAL A 224 -37.29 4.97 -52.57
C VAL A 224 -37.22 3.66 -53.37
N ASN A 225 -36.99 2.51 -52.74
CA ASN A 225 -36.86 1.20 -53.39
C ASN A 225 -38.12 0.32 -53.36
N LYS A 226 -39.34 0.84 -53.22
CA LYS A 226 -40.54 -0.02 -53.41
C LYS A 226 -40.68 -0.40 -54.89
N PRO A 227 -40.57 -1.68 -55.30
CA PRO A 227 -41.01 -2.08 -56.62
C PRO A 227 -42.56 -2.07 -56.67
N ILE A 228 -43.10 -1.79 -57.85
CA ILE A 228 -44.50 -2.07 -58.19
C ILE A 228 -44.64 -3.60 -58.18
N ILE A 229 -45.24 -4.14 -57.11
CA ILE A 229 -45.72 -5.52 -56.94
C ILE A 229 -44.77 -6.57 -57.56
N GLU A 230 -43.76 -6.99 -56.82
CA GLU A 230 -43.16 -8.30 -57.06
C GLU A 230 -43.94 -9.36 -56.27
N ASN A 231 -44.26 -10.46 -56.95
CA ASN A 231 -44.77 -11.70 -56.37
C ASN A 231 -43.76 -12.19 -55.31
N ILE A 232 -43.98 -11.84 -54.05
CA ILE A 232 -43.36 -12.53 -52.92
C ILE A 232 -44.18 -13.81 -52.69
N LEU A 233 -43.96 -14.78 -53.58
CA LEU A 233 -44.41 -16.17 -53.45
C LEU A 233 -43.21 -17.10 -53.70
N GLU A 234 -42.00 -16.66 -53.35
CA GLU A 234 -40.87 -17.57 -53.20
C GLU A 234 -40.89 -18.10 -51.77
N GLU A 235 -40.89 -19.43 -51.67
CA GLU A 235 -40.82 -20.28 -50.49
C GLU A 235 -40.43 -19.52 -49.21
N VAL A 236 -41.45 -19.04 -48.49
CA VAL A 236 -41.29 -18.72 -47.09
C VAL A 236 -41.10 -20.08 -46.43
N GLU A 237 -39.84 -20.48 -46.23
CA GLU A 237 -39.51 -21.48 -45.24
C GLU A 237 -40.23 -21.05 -43.97
N ASP A 238 -41.25 -21.80 -43.54
CA ASP A 238 -42.04 -21.53 -42.34
C ASP A 238 -41.05 -21.53 -41.16
N LYS A 239 -40.44 -20.38 -40.88
CA LYS A 239 -39.52 -20.22 -39.76
C LYS A 239 -40.36 -20.20 -38.51
N ASP A 240 -40.61 -21.39 -37.99
CA ASP A 240 -41.41 -21.61 -36.80
C ASP A 240 -40.70 -21.02 -35.58
N LEU A 241 -41.16 -19.84 -35.16
CA LEU A 241 -40.67 -19.17 -33.96
C LEU A 241 -40.96 -20.00 -32.70
N SER A 242 -41.92 -20.94 -32.77
CA SER A 242 -42.29 -21.80 -31.66
C SER A 242 -41.14 -22.69 -31.21
N GLU A 243 -40.39 -23.30 -32.14
CA GLU A 243 -39.24 -24.15 -31.80
C GLU A 243 -38.17 -23.34 -31.06
N LYS A 244 -37.85 -22.13 -31.55
CA LYS A 244 -36.88 -21.23 -30.93
C LYS A 244 -37.32 -20.81 -29.52
N ILE A 245 -38.61 -20.51 -29.34
CA ILE A 245 -39.19 -20.13 -28.04
C ILE A 245 -39.15 -21.31 -27.07
N ASP A 246 -39.47 -22.52 -27.52
CA ASP A 246 -39.46 -23.72 -26.68
C ASP A 246 -38.03 -24.09 -26.26
N GLN A 247 -37.05 -23.97 -27.16
CA GLN A 247 -35.64 -24.05 -26.80
C GLN A 247 -35.26 -22.99 -25.76
N THR A 248 -35.77 -21.76 -25.89
CA THR A 248 -35.50 -20.67 -24.94
C THR A 248 -36.08 -20.96 -23.56
N LYS A 249 -37.30 -21.52 -23.48
CA LYS A 249 -37.89 -21.97 -22.21
C LYS A 249 -37.06 -23.05 -21.54
N SER A 250 -36.57 -24.02 -22.32
CA SER A 250 -35.70 -25.09 -21.83
C SER A 250 -34.39 -24.52 -21.25
N VAL A 251 -33.75 -23.61 -21.97
CA VAL A 251 -32.52 -22.93 -21.51
C VAL A 251 -32.79 -22.09 -20.26
N ALA A 252 -33.88 -21.33 -20.20
CA ALA A 252 -34.25 -20.53 -19.04
C ALA A 252 -34.52 -21.42 -17.80
N ALA A 253 -35.19 -22.55 -17.98
CA ALA A 253 -35.40 -23.53 -16.92
C ALA A 253 -34.08 -24.13 -16.42
N GLN A 254 -33.16 -24.48 -17.33
CA GLN A 254 -31.83 -24.98 -16.95
C GLN A 254 -31.01 -23.93 -16.20
N LEU A 255 -31.07 -22.66 -16.62
CA LEU A 255 -30.43 -21.54 -15.91
C LEU A 255 -30.98 -21.40 -14.49
N TYR A 256 -32.30 -21.48 -14.32
CA TYR A 256 -32.94 -21.45 -13.01
C TYR A 256 -32.50 -22.61 -12.13
N ILE A 257 -32.52 -23.85 -12.65
CA ILE A 257 -32.09 -25.04 -11.91
C ILE A 257 -30.62 -24.93 -11.47
N ASN A 258 -29.73 -24.54 -12.40
CA ASN A 258 -28.32 -24.33 -12.11
C ASN A 258 -28.12 -23.25 -11.04
N HIS A 259 -28.84 -22.12 -11.13
CA HIS A 259 -28.76 -21.06 -10.14
C HIS A 259 -29.22 -21.49 -8.74
N GLN A 260 -30.33 -22.23 -8.66
CA GLN A 260 -30.83 -22.78 -7.39
C GLN A 260 -29.84 -23.75 -6.77
N PHE A 261 -29.21 -24.61 -7.58
CA PHE A 261 -28.14 -25.50 -7.13
C PHE A 261 -26.95 -24.71 -6.58
N LEU A 262 -26.45 -23.72 -7.33
CA LEU A 262 -25.30 -22.90 -6.93
C LEU A 262 -25.58 -22.17 -5.61
N THR A 263 -26.75 -21.57 -5.48
CA THR A 263 -27.19 -20.85 -4.27
C THR A 263 -27.29 -21.78 -3.06
N SER A 264 -27.93 -22.95 -3.24
CA SER A 264 -28.09 -23.95 -2.19
C SER A 264 -26.74 -24.53 -1.75
N LYS A 265 -25.90 -24.97 -2.71
CA LYS A 265 -24.59 -25.55 -2.42
C LYS A 265 -23.67 -24.55 -1.74
N ALA A 266 -23.55 -23.32 -2.28
CA ALA A 266 -22.75 -22.28 -1.65
C ALA A 266 -23.25 -21.95 -0.24
N GLY A 267 -24.57 -21.85 -0.05
CA GLY A 267 -25.18 -21.56 1.24
C GLY A 267 -24.89 -22.64 2.28
N LEU A 268 -25.02 -23.91 1.88
CA LEU A 268 -24.70 -25.05 2.72
C LEU A 268 -23.22 -25.07 3.10
N THR A 269 -22.32 -24.87 2.13
CA THR A 269 -20.85 -24.82 2.35
C THR A 269 -20.48 -23.71 3.33
N VAL A 270 -21.04 -22.50 3.17
CA VAL A 270 -20.82 -21.38 4.09
C VAL A 270 -21.36 -21.67 5.49
N SER A 271 -22.56 -22.26 5.60
CA SER A 271 -23.16 -22.57 6.91
C SER A 271 -22.39 -23.64 7.69
N LYS A 272 -21.69 -24.54 6.99
CA LYS A 272 -20.91 -25.64 7.57
C LYS A 272 -19.40 -25.39 7.56
N TRP A 273 -18.95 -24.18 7.22
CA TRP A 273 -17.53 -23.85 7.00
C TRP A 273 -16.58 -24.36 8.10
N ASP A 274 -16.94 -24.15 9.36
CA ASP A 274 -16.10 -24.55 10.50
C ASP A 274 -16.06 -26.08 10.68
N LYS A 275 -17.09 -26.79 10.22
CA LYS A 275 -17.24 -28.25 10.34
C LYS A 275 -16.60 -29.04 9.19
N LEU A 276 -16.43 -28.42 8.03
CA LEU A 276 -15.85 -29.05 6.85
C LEU A 276 -14.32 -29.00 6.89
N SER A 277 -13.66 -30.06 6.43
CA SER A 277 -12.23 -30.08 6.16
C SER A 277 -11.88 -29.26 4.92
N ASP A 278 -10.61 -28.90 4.75
CA ASP A 278 -10.13 -28.17 3.56
C ASP A 278 -10.43 -28.93 2.27
N ARG A 279 -10.36 -30.27 2.31
CA ARG A 279 -10.70 -31.14 1.18
C ARG A 279 -12.20 -31.07 0.86
N GLU A 280 -13.07 -31.23 1.85
CA GLU A 280 -14.53 -31.17 1.63
C GLU A 280 -14.97 -29.77 1.17
N LEU A 281 -14.31 -28.71 1.64
CA LEU A 281 -14.53 -27.36 1.12
C LEU A 281 -14.11 -27.26 -0.35
N LEU A 282 -12.93 -27.77 -0.70
CA LEU A 282 -12.45 -27.75 -2.08
C LEU A 282 -13.39 -28.52 -3.02
N ASP A 283 -13.80 -29.73 -2.63
CA ASP A 283 -14.76 -30.56 -3.37
C ASP A 283 -16.09 -29.80 -3.59
N ALA A 284 -16.60 -29.13 -2.54
CA ALA A 284 -17.82 -28.33 -2.66
C ALA A 284 -17.68 -27.15 -3.64
N PHE A 285 -16.53 -26.47 -3.68
CA PHE A 285 -16.30 -25.39 -4.65
C PHE A 285 -16.00 -25.92 -6.06
N ILE A 286 -15.44 -27.12 -6.21
CA ILE A 286 -15.30 -27.80 -7.50
C ILE A 286 -16.67 -28.07 -8.11
N GLU A 287 -17.61 -28.64 -7.35
CA GLU A 287 -18.98 -28.86 -7.82
C GLU A 287 -19.67 -27.55 -8.26
N ILE A 288 -19.46 -26.46 -7.50
CA ILE A 288 -19.96 -25.12 -7.87
C ILE A 288 -19.33 -24.67 -9.20
N SER A 289 -18.02 -24.86 -9.36
CA SER A 289 -17.30 -24.50 -10.58
C SER A 289 -17.73 -25.32 -11.80
N GLU A 290 -18.02 -26.61 -11.63
CA GLU A 290 -18.49 -27.49 -12.70
C GLU A 290 -19.86 -27.05 -13.24
N VAL A 291 -20.80 -26.70 -12.36
CA VAL A 291 -22.12 -26.20 -12.78
C VAL A 291 -22.02 -24.82 -13.42
N LEU A 292 -21.08 -23.97 -12.98
CA LEU A 292 -20.83 -22.68 -13.62
C LEU A 292 -20.32 -22.82 -15.05
N GLY A 293 -19.45 -23.80 -15.30
CA GLY A 293 -18.80 -24.00 -16.60
C GLY A 293 -17.71 -22.97 -16.91
N GLU A 294 -17.25 -22.95 -18.16
CA GLU A 294 -16.20 -22.07 -18.68
C GLU A 294 -16.74 -20.86 -19.45
N GLU A 295 -15.97 -19.76 -19.49
CA GLU A 295 -16.38 -18.55 -20.26
C GLU A 295 -16.45 -18.83 -21.77
N GLY A 296 -15.72 -19.85 -22.25
CA GLY A 296 -15.74 -20.32 -23.64
C GLY A 296 -16.73 -21.46 -23.92
N ASP A 297 -17.53 -21.86 -22.93
CA ASP A 297 -18.55 -22.88 -23.12
C ASP A 297 -19.62 -22.40 -24.11
N THR A 298 -20.01 -23.30 -25.02
CA THR A 298 -21.08 -23.05 -25.99
C THR A 298 -22.41 -23.61 -25.50
N SER A 299 -23.47 -23.46 -26.29
CA SER A 299 -24.80 -24.03 -26.04
C SER A 299 -24.84 -25.55 -25.81
N SER A 300 -23.81 -26.27 -26.27
CA SER A 300 -23.69 -27.73 -26.11
C SER A 300 -23.22 -28.18 -24.72
N SER A 301 -22.70 -27.27 -23.90
CA SER A 301 -22.08 -27.59 -22.61
C SER A 301 -23.08 -27.79 -21.46
N SER A 302 -24.34 -27.35 -21.62
CA SER A 302 -25.39 -27.30 -20.58
C SER A 302 -25.02 -26.55 -19.28
N SER A 303 -23.83 -25.95 -19.23
CA SER A 303 -23.33 -25.21 -18.08
C SER A 303 -24.05 -23.86 -17.93
N PHE A 304 -23.96 -23.25 -16.74
CA PHE A 304 -24.59 -21.95 -16.51
C PHE A 304 -24.06 -20.88 -17.50
N LEU A 305 -22.74 -20.79 -17.69
CA LEU A 305 -22.14 -19.84 -18.63
C LEU A 305 -22.42 -20.19 -20.10
N GLY A 306 -22.46 -21.47 -20.47
CA GLY A 306 -22.78 -21.89 -21.84
C GLY A 306 -24.22 -21.58 -22.24
N ASN A 307 -25.18 -21.85 -21.34
CA ASN A 307 -26.59 -21.49 -21.52
C ASN A 307 -26.79 -19.97 -21.64
N LEU A 308 -26.05 -19.18 -20.87
CA LEU A 308 -26.07 -17.72 -21.00
C LEU A 308 -25.43 -17.25 -22.31
N SER A 309 -24.36 -17.89 -22.79
CA SER A 309 -23.76 -17.55 -24.09
C SER A 309 -24.77 -17.75 -25.22
N TRP A 310 -25.45 -18.90 -25.23
CA TRP A 310 -26.50 -19.17 -26.20
C TRP A 310 -27.59 -18.11 -26.16
N LEU A 311 -28.10 -17.75 -24.98
CA LEU A 311 -29.18 -16.77 -24.85
C LEU A 311 -28.74 -15.38 -25.39
N ARG A 312 -27.50 -14.98 -25.13
CA ARG A 312 -26.92 -13.73 -25.62
C ARG A 312 -26.71 -13.72 -27.13
N GLU A 313 -26.30 -14.85 -27.71
CA GLU A 313 -26.11 -15.02 -29.15
C GLU A 313 -27.44 -15.05 -29.91
N VAL A 314 -28.42 -15.75 -29.36
CA VAL A 314 -29.71 -16.00 -30.03
C VAL A 314 -30.66 -14.80 -29.95
N TRP A 315 -30.65 -14.09 -28.81
CA TRP A 315 -31.62 -13.01 -28.55
C TRP A 315 -30.98 -11.64 -28.34
N GLY A 316 -29.76 -11.57 -27.80
CA GLY A 316 -29.10 -10.29 -27.51
C GLY A 316 -29.83 -9.44 -26.46
N TRP A 317 -30.49 -10.07 -25.49
CA TRP A 317 -31.14 -9.37 -24.39
C TRP A 317 -30.10 -8.79 -23.43
N SER A 318 -30.24 -7.51 -23.08
CA SER A 318 -29.34 -6.87 -22.10
C SER A 318 -29.36 -7.55 -20.73
N GLN A 319 -30.51 -8.12 -20.35
CA GLN A 319 -30.68 -8.91 -19.12
C GLN A 319 -29.79 -10.16 -19.11
N ALA A 320 -29.60 -10.79 -20.27
CA ALA A 320 -28.71 -11.93 -20.41
C ALA A 320 -27.24 -11.51 -20.32
N ASP A 321 -26.88 -10.33 -20.85
CA ASP A 321 -25.55 -9.74 -20.69
C ASP A 321 -25.26 -9.41 -19.21
N ASP A 322 -26.18 -8.74 -18.52
CA ASP A 322 -26.06 -8.39 -17.10
C ASP A 322 -25.87 -9.66 -16.23
N LEU A 323 -26.66 -10.70 -16.51
CA LEU A 323 -26.56 -11.98 -15.82
C LEU A 323 -25.24 -12.71 -16.10
N TYR A 324 -24.74 -12.66 -17.33
CA TYR A 324 -23.45 -13.23 -17.71
C TYR A 324 -22.28 -12.51 -17.04
N ASP A 325 -22.34 -11.18 -16.91
CA ASP A 325 -21.34 -10.42 -16.15
C ASP A 325 -21.31 -10.81 -14.67
N GLN A 326 -22.48 -11.01 -14.05
CA GLN A 326 -22.55 -11.56 -12.68
C GLN A 326 -22.00 -12.98 -12.60
N ALA A 327 -22.31 -13.85 -13.56
CA ALA A 327 -21.81 -15.23 -13.62
C ALA A 327 -20.28 -15.29 -13.67
N LYS A 328 -19.65 -14.40 -14.44
CA LYS A 328 -18.17 -14.26 -14.47
C LYS A 328 -17.59 -13.82 -13.13
N ALA A 329 -18.25 -12.87 -12.44
CA ALA A 329 -17.82 -12.45 -11.12
C ALA A 329 -17.88 -13.60 -10.10
N ILE A 330 -18.99 -14.35 -10.10
CA ILE A 330 -19.19 -15.56 -9.28
C ILE A 330 -18.06 -16.56 -9.58
N LYS A 331 -17.79 -16.85 -10.86
CA LYS A 331 -16.74 -17.78 -11.27
C LYS A 331 -15.35 -17.36 -10.77
N LYS A 332 -14.98 -16.08 -10.92
CA LYS A 332 -13.71 -15.55 -10.44
C LYS A 332 -13.55 -15.70 -8.92
N THR A 333 -14.61 -15.42 -8.17
CA THR A 333 -14.61 -15.60 -6.71
C THR A 333 -14.46 -17.07 -6.33
N VAL A 334 -15.14 -18.00 -7.02
CA VAL A 334 -15.00 -19.45 -6.78
C VAL A 334 -13.57 -19.91 -7.04
N ALA A 335 -12.99 -19.55 -8.20
CA ALA A 335 -11.62 -19.90 -8.56
C ALA A 335 -10.60 -19.34 -7.55
N PHE A 336 -10.82 -18.10 -7.08
CA PHE A 336 -9.99 -17.50 -6.04
C PHE A 336 -10.07 -18.30 -4.73
N ILE A 337 -11.28 -18.64 -4.26
CA ILE A 337 -11.45 -19.42 -3.02
C ILE A 337 -10.77 -20.78 -3.15
N GLN A 338 -11.00 -21.51 -4.25
CA GLN A 338 -10.37 -22.82 -4.50
C GLN A 338 -8.85 -22.75 -4.44
N GLY A 339 -8.24 -21.83 -5.19
CA GLY A 339 -6.78 -21.68 -5.24
C GLY A 339 -6.18 -21.34 -3.87
N ARG A 340 -6.87 -20.52 -3.07
CA ARG A 340 -6.42 -20.15 -1.73
C ARG A 340 -6.59 -21.28 -0.71
N ILE A 341 -7.70 -22.03 -0.74
CA ILE A 341 -7.88 -23.21 0.11
C ILE A 341 -6.81 -24.26 -0.22
N SER A 342 -6.57 -24.53 -1.51
CA SER A 342 -5.56 -25.50 -1.94
C SER A 342 -4.14 -25.14 -1.47
N SER A 343 -3.81 -23.84 -1.43
CA SER A 343 -2.47 -23.38 -1.08
C SER A 343 -2.24 -23.14 0.42
N TYR A 344 -3.28 -22.69 1.15
CA TYR A 344 -3.14 -22.16 2.51
C TYR A 344 -4.17 -22.69 3.51
N GLY A 345 -5.09 -23.56 3.08
CA GLY A 345 -6.18 -24.07 3.90
C GLY A 345 -7.29 -23.04 4.17
N LYS A 346 -8.32 -23.46 4.92
CA LYS A 346 -9.45 -22.58 5.27
C LYS A 346 -9.03 -21.46 6.23
N SER A 347 -9.64 -20.30 6.07
CA SER A 347 -9.38 -19.13 6.94
C SER A 347 -10.62 -18.24 7.09
N LYS A 348 -10.60 -17.36 8.09
CA LYS A 348 -11.67 -16.37 8.31
C LYS A 348 -11.84 -15.42 7.12
N THR A 349 -10.75 -15.09 6.42
CA THR A 349 -10.79 -14.26 5.22
C THR A 349 -11.53 -14.98 4.09
N LEU A 350 -11.23 -16.27 3.86
CA LEU A 350 -11.90 -17.05 2.82
C LEU A 350 -13.36 -17.34 3.15
N TYR A 351 -13.71 -17.45 4.44
CA TYR A 351 -15.10 -17.51 4.87
C TYR A 351 -15.88 -16.25 4.49
N ASN A 352 -15.29 -15.06 4.66
CA ASN A 352 -15.91 -13.80 4.25
C ASN A 352 -16.02 -13.68 2.72
N GLU A 353 -15.05 -14.21 1.98
CA GLU A 353 -15.12 -14.27 0.52
C GLU A 353 -16.26 -15.22 0.06
N ALA A 354 -16.39 -16.38 0.71
CA ALA A 354 -17.51 -17.29 0.46
C ALA A 354 -18.87 -16.70 0.83
N LYS A 355 -18.95 -15.81 1.82
CA LYS A 355 -20.16 -15.00 2.07
C LYS A 355 -20.43 -14.00 0.95
N SER A 356 -19.39 -13.39 0.40
CA SER A 356 -19.51 -12.45 -0.73
C SER A 356 -20.01 -13.17 -1.99
N LEU A 357 -19.61 -14.43 -2.19
CA LEU A 357 -20.18 -15.30 -3.23
C LEU A 357 -21.72 -15.40 -3.14
N LEU A 358 -22.28 -15.56 -1.93
CA LEU A 358 -23.73 -15.58 -1.73
C LEU A 358 -24.41 -14.25 -2.08
N VAL A 359 -23.70 -13.12 -1.92
CA VAL A 359 -24.20 -11.81 -2.33
C VAL A 359 -24.24 -11.69 -3.85
N TYR A 360 -23.20 -12.18 -4.55
CA TYR A 360 -23.21 -12.22 -6.01
C TYR A 360 -24.30 -13.14 -6.56
N LEU A 361 -24.51 -14.33 -5.96
CA LEU A 361 -25.59 -15.25 -6.33
C LEU A 361 -26.98 -14.64 -6.12
N ARG A 362 -27.20 -13.92 -5.02
CA ARG A 362 -28.48 -13.19 -4.80
C ARG A 362 -28.66 -12.02 -5.77
N THR A 363 -27.56 -11.42 -6.22
CA THR A 363 -27.61 -10.32 -7.18
C THR A 363 -27.92 -10.85 -8.59
N SER A 364 -27.34 -11.99 -8.97
CA SER A 364 -27.65 -12.64 -10.25
C SER A 364 -29.10 -13.12 -10.33
N GLU A 365 -29.69 -13.54 -9.21
CA GLU A 365 -31.13 -13.89 -9.14
C GLU A 365 -32.04 -12.74 -9.62
N LYS A 366 -31.67 -11.49 -9.34
CA LYS A 366 -32.44 -10.31 -9.77
C LYS A 366 -32.41 -10.05 -11.27
N PHE A 367 -31.44 -10.62 -11.99
CA PHE A 367 -31.36 -10.54 -13.45
C PHE A 367 -31.94 -11.79 -14.11
N LEU A 368 -31.86 -12.94 -13.43
CA LEU A 368 -32.46 -14.19 -13.91
C LEU A 368 -33.98 -14.13 -13.82
N GLY A 369 -34.51 -13.86 -12.62
CA GLY A 369 -35.94 -13.96 -12.35
C GLY A 369 -36.44 -15.40 -12.20
N ASP A 370 -37.75 -15.58 -12.28
CA ASP A 370 -38.40 -16.89 -12.26
C ASP A 370 -39.66 -16.92 -13.13
N SER A 371 -40.31 -18.09 -13.24
CA SER A 371 -41.48 -18.29 -14.10
C SER A 371 -42.71 -17.47 -13.70
N GLY A 372 -42.73 -16.87 -12.52
CA GLY A 372 -43.77 -15.96 -12.05
C GLY A 372 -43.60 -14.52 -12.51
N ASP A 373 -42.47 -14.17 -13.12
CA ASP A 373 -42.22 -12.80 -13.58
C ASP A 373 -43.26 -12.34 -14.62
N GLU A 374 -43.57 -11.05 -14.58
CA GLU A 374 -44.38 -10.39 -15.60
C GLU A 374 -43.52 -9.92 -16.78
N ALA A 375 -44.13 -9.72 -17.96
CA ALA A 375 -43.40 -9.26 -19.16
C ALA A 375 -42.68 -7.90 -18.97
N SER A 376 -43.13 -7.10 -17.99
CA SER A 376 -42.49 -5.85 -17.61
C SER A 376 -41.26 -6.01 -16.71
N ALA A 377 -41.03 -7.21 -16.17
CA ALA A 377 -39.89 -7.48 -15.30
C ALA A 377 -38.58 -7.35 -16.09
N ARG A 378 -37.57 -6.71 -15.48
CA ARG A 378 -36.25 -6.51 -16.11
C ARG A 378 -35.34 -7.72 -15.86
N THR A 379 -35.88 -8.91 -16.14
CA THR A 379 -35.24 -10.22 -15.91
C THR A 379 -35.21 -11.04 -17.19
N VAL A 380 -34.44 -12.14 -17.21
CA VAL A 380 -34.46 -13.11 -18.31
C VAL A 380 -35.84 -13.74 -18.46
N PHE A 381 -36.48 -14.13 -17.36
CA PHE A 381 -37.85 -14.68 -17.42
C PHE A 381 -38.90 -13.64 -17.85
N GLY A 382 -38.75 -12.38 -17.44
CA GLY A 382 -39.59 -11.28 -17.93
C GLY A 382 -39.46 -11.08 -19.44
N LYS A 383 -38.23 -11.15 -19.98
CA LYS A 383 -37.98 -11.08 -21.42
C LYS A 383 -38.50 -12.28 -22.20
N LEU A 384 -38.42 -13.48 -21.62
CA LEU A 384 -39.04 -14.68 -22.17
C LEU A 384 -40.55 -14.49 -22.29
N LYS A 385 -41.22 -14.03 -21.23
CA LYS A 385 -42.67 -13.78 -21.23
C LYS A 385 -43.08 -12.68 -22.22
N GLU A 386 -42.31 -11.61 -22.32
CA GLU A 386 -42.50 -10.57 -23.35
C GLU A 386 -42.41 -11.18 -24.77
N THR A 387 -41.42 -12.03 -25.00
CA THR A 387 -41.19 -12.68 -26.30
C THR A 387 -42.33 -13.64 -26.67
N GLU A 388 -42.82 -14.42 -25.70
CA GLU A 388 -43.99 -15.30 -25.89
C GLU A 388 -45.25 -14.51 -26.23
N GLN A 389 -45.51 -13.39 -25.52
CA GLN A 389 -46.66 -12.53 -25.81
C GLN A 389 -46.58 -11.90 -27.20
N LEU A 390 -45.38 -11.47 -27.63
CA LEU A 390 -45.16 -10.93 -28.96
C LEU A 390 -45.34 -11.98 -30.05
N ALA A 391 -44.90 -13.21 -29.82
CA ALA A 391 -45.07 -14.32 -30.73
C ALA A 391 -46.55 -14.68 -30.92
N LEU A 392 -47.29 -14.85 -29.81
CA LEU A 392 -48.74 -15.08 -29.85
C LEU A 392 -49.48 -13.95 -30.57
N ALA A 393 -49.11 -12.70 -30.31
CA ALA A 393 -49.69 -11.56 -30.99
C ALA A 393 -49.39 -11.58 -32.51
N LEU A 394 -48.24 -12.09 -32.93
CA LEU A 394 -47.90 -12.25 -34.35
C LEU A 394 -48.75 -13.36 -35.00
N ASP A 395 -48.89 -14.51 -34.33
CA ASP A 395 -49.71 -15.63 -34.81
C ASP A 395 -51.19 -15.23 -34.97
N GLU A 396 -51.72 -14.45 -34.02
CA GLU A 396 -53.07 -13.87 -34.14
C GLU A 396 -53.21 -12.96 -35.36
N ARG A 397 -52.17 -12.22 -35.74
CA ARG A 397 -52.19 -11.36 -36.94
C ARG A 397 -52.08 -12.17 -38.21
N ILE A 398 -51.28 -13.23 -38.22
CA ILE A 398 -51.20 -14.17 -39.36
C ILE A 398 -52.59 -14.77 -39.60
N ALA A 399 -53.27 -15.24 -38.54
CA ALA A 399 -54.63 -15.76 -38.66
C ALA A 399 -55.66 -14.72 -39.14
N GLU A 400 -55.53 -13.44 -38.73
CA GLU A 400 -56.37 -12.34 -39.25
C GLU A 400 -56.15 -12.11 -40.75
N VAL A 401 -54.90 -12.19 -41.21
CA VAL A 401 -54.54 -12.09 -42.63
C VAL A 401 -55.11 -13.26 -43.42
N ASP A 402 -54.92 -14.50 -42.97
CA ASP A 402 -55.41 -15.71 -43.65
C ASP A 402 -56.93 -15.71 -43.78
N LYS A 403 -57.64 -15.36 -42.70
CA LYS A 403 -59.09 -15.22 -42.71
C LYS A 403 -59.53 -14.19 -43.75
N TYR A 404 -58.86 -13.04 -43.80
CA TYR A 404 -59.19 -11.99 -44.75
C TYR A 404 -58.93 -12.43 -46.20
N LEU A 405 -57.83 -13.14 -46.47
CA LEU A 405 -57.50 -13.66 -47.80
C LEU A 405 -58.54 -14.68 -48.30
N VAL A 406 -59.07 -15.53 -47.40
CA VAL A 406 -60.10 -16.52 -47.74
C VAL A 406 -61.48 -15.87 -47.96
N GLU A 407 -61.83 -14.86 -47.17
CA GLU A 407 -63.11 -14.14 -47.27
C GLU A 407 -63.16 -13.18 -48.47
N ALA A 408 -62.02 -12.65 -48.91
CA ALA A 408 -61.89 -11.70 -50.01
C ALA A 408 -61.99 -12.38 -51.39
N LYS A 409 -63.13 -13.01 -51.72
CA LYS A 409 -63.34 -13.65 -53.03
C LYS A 409 -63.33 -12.67 -54.21
N LYS A 410 -63.66 -11.38 -54.01
CA LYS A 410 -63.50 -10.23 -54.93
C LYS A 410 -63.59 -8.89 -54.16
N PRO A 411 -62.54 -8.45 -53.46
CA PRO A 411 -62.62 -7.25 -52.63
C PRO A 411 -62.59 -5.98 -53.49
N ASP A 412 -63.32 -4.94 -53.05
CA ASP A 412 -63.18 -3.60 -53.64
C ASP A 412 -61.72 -3.11 -53.45
N PRO A 413 -61.02 -2.64 -54.50
CA PRO A 413 -59.59 -2.33 -54.44
C PRO A 413 -59.19 -1.32 -53.36
N LEU A 414 -60.06 -0.33 -53.07
CA LEU A 414 -59.80 0.68 -52.05
C LEU A 414 -59.97 0.13 -50.63
N SER A 415 -61.02 -0.67 -50.42
CA SER A 415 -61.24 -1.37 -49.14
C SER A 415 -60.12 -2.36 -48.82
N PHE A 416 -59.64 -3.09 -49.84
CA PHE A 416 -58.54 -4.04 -49.72
C PHE A 416 -57.24 -3.35 -49.33
N ARG A 417 -56.87 -2.29 -50.06
CA ARG A 417 -55.66 -1.51 -49.74
C ARG A 417 -55.69 -0.95 -48.33
N ARG A 418 -56.82 -0.39 -47.88
CA ARG A 418 -56.96 0.13 -46.50
C ARG A 418 -56.79 -0.96 -45.44
N LYS A 419 -57.37 -2.14 -45.66
CA LYS A 419 -57.28 -3.25 -44.70
C LYS A 419 -55.86 -3.83 -44.65
N VAL A 420 -55.18 -3.94 -45.79
CA VAL A 420 -53.76 -4.32 -45.86
C VAL A 420 -52.87 -3.28 -45.16
N GLU A 421 -53.09 -1.98 -45.37
CA GLU A 421 -52.34 -0.93 -44.67
C GLU A 421 -52.57 -0.94 -43.15
N ASP A 422 -53.79 -1.22 -42.68
CA ASP A 422 -54.11 -1.39 -41.25
C ASP A 422 -53.40 -2.62 -40.66
N LEU A 423 -53.43 -3.76 -41.35
CA LEU A 423 -52.72 -4.98 -40.95
C LEU A 423 -51.20 -4.77 -40.91
N ILE A 424 -50.62 -4.10 -41.92
CA ILE A 424 -49.19 -3.74 -41.94
C ILE A 424 -48.84 -2.87 -40.73
N LYS A 425 -49.66 -1.84 -40.41
CA LYS A 425 -49.42 -0.99 -39.23
C LYS A 425 -49.47 -1.78 -37.92
N ARG A 426 -50.39 -2.74 -37.80
CA ARG A 426 -50.53 -3.60 -36.61
C ARG A 426 -49.36 -4.57 -36.45
N VAL A 427 -48.89 -5.19 -37.54
CA VAL A 427 -47.70 -6.06 -37.52
C VAL A 427 -46.44 -5.25 -37.21
N LEU A 428 -46.28 -4.08 -37.81
CA LEU A 428 -45.15 -3.18 -37.51
C LEU A 428 -45.13 -2.71 -36.06
N ALA A 429 -46.30 -2.56 -35.42
CA ALA A 429 -46.39 -2.22 -34.00
C ALA A 429 -45.92 -3.37 -33.06
N ILE A 430 -45.97 -4.62 -33.54
CA ILE A 430 -45.57 -5.83 -32.80
C ILE A 430 -44.09 -6.16 -33.01
N ASN A 431 -43.47 -5.75 -34.14
CA ASN A 431 -42.10 -6.10 -34.50
C ASN A 431 -41.04 -5.46 -33.58
N LYS A 432 -40.88 -6.05 -32.38
CA LYS A 432 -39.84 -5.75 -31.39
C LYS A 432 -38.95 -6.97 -31.11
N LEU A 433 -39.15 -8.07 -31.84
CA LEU A 433 -38.39 -9.32 -31.67
C LEU A 433 -36.97 -9.14 -32.24
N PRO A 434 -35.93 -9.14 -31.40
CA PRO A 434 -34.56 -9.02 -31.88
C PRO A 434 -34.14 -10.32 -32.59
N ARG A 435 -33.35 -10.19 -33.67
CA ARG A 435 -32.65 -11.32 -34.34
C ARG A 435 -33.58 -12.47 -34.78
N ALA A 436 -34.70 -12.16 -35.43
CA ALA A 436 -35.56 -13.15 -36.09
C ALA A 436 -34.90 -13.84 -37.31
N SER A 437 -33.68 -13.45 -37.71
CA SER A 437 -33.08 -13.82 -38.99
C SER A 437 -31.86 -14.74 -38.91
N ALA A 438 -31.69 -15.54 -37.86
CA ALA A 438 -30.56 -16.47 -37.78
C ALA A 438 -30.92 -17.74 -37.00
N VAL A 439 -31.55 -18.68 -37.73
CA VAL A 439 -31.20 -20.10 -37.75
C VAL A 439 -31.19 -20.50 -39.22
#